data_AF-A0A5S9MA48-F1
#
_entry.id   AF-A0A5S9MA48-F1
#
_cell.length_a   1.000
_cell.length_b   1.000
_cell.length_c   1.000
_cell.angle_alpha   90.00
_cell.angle_beta   90.00
_cell.angle_gamma   90.00
#
_symmetry.space_group_name_H-M   'P 1'
#
loop_
_entity.id
_entity.type
_entity.pdbx_description
1 polymer ?
#
loop_
_entity_poly.entity_id
_entity_poly.type
_entity_poly.pdbx_seq_one_letter_code
_entity_poly.pdbx_strand_id
1 'polypeptide(L)'
;MSILIEEDINYDKIVIMTDADTDGAHIQVLLLTFFYRYMKPLIEHGKVFIALPPLYKVSKGSGKKEIIEYAWSDEEMDDVLKKVGKGYTIQRYKGLGEMNADQLWETTMNPESRTLVRVKIDDAARVERRVTTLMGDKVEPRRKWIEKNVAFGLDEESNILENENLSLAEEV
;
A
#
# COMPACT_ATOMS: atom_id res chain seq x y z
N MET A 1 16.87 25.98 7.56
CA MET A 1 17.02 24.57 7.15
C MET A 1 15.81 24.06 6.37
N SER A 2 14.58 24.48 6.72
CA SER A 2 13.34 24.08 6.05
C SER A 2 13.20 24.55 4.59
N ILE A 3 13.84 25.65 4.21
CA ILE A 3 13.76 26.26 2.86
C ILE A 3 14.66 25.53 1.84
N LEU A 4 15.75 24.89 2.27
CA LEU A 4 16.75 24.30 1.37
C LEU A 4 16.32 22.97 0.73
N ILE A 5 15.25 22.35 1.21
CA ILE A 5 14.79 21.05 0.70
C ILE A 5 13.83 21.27 -0.48
N GLU A 6 13.15 22.42 -0.53
CA GLU A 6 12.18 22.71 -1.58
C GLU A 6 12.85 23.11 -2.90
N GLU A 7 14.06 23.67 -2.87
CA GLU A 7 14.77 24.14 -4.06
C GLU A 7 15.46 23.02 -4.88
N ASP A 8 15.72 21.85 -4.28
CA ASP A 8 16.51 20.76 -4.92
C ASP A 8 15.75 19.42 -5.05
N ILE A 9 14.41 19.41 -4.91
CA ILE A 9 13.59 18.22 -5.14
C ILE A 9 13.12 18.12 -6.60
N ASN A 10 13.44 17.02 -7.27
CA ASN A 10 13.03 16.77 -8.66
C ASN A 10 11.58 16.29 -8.81
N TYR A 11 10.99 15.76 -7.73
CA TYR A 11 9.65 15.16 -7.75
C TYR A 11 8.86 15.58 -6.52
N ASP A 12 7.61 15.99 -6.76
CA ASP A 12 6.67 16.37 -5.70
C ASP A 12 6.08 15.15 -4.97
N LYS A 13 5.89 14.03 -5.68
CA LYS A 13 5.36 12.79 -5.12
C LYS A 13 6.31 11.63 -5.40
N ILE A 14 6.73 10.95 -4.33
CA ILE A 14 7.45 9.68 -4.38
C ILE A 14 6.44 8.59 -4.02
N VAL A 15 6.10 7.75 -5.00
CA VAL A 15 5.11 6.69 -4.83
C VAL A 15 5.82 5.35 -4.78
N ILE A 16 5.73 4.66 -3.64
CA ILE A 16 6.18 3.28 -3.47
C ILE A 16 5.06 2.38 -3.96
N MET A 17 5.27 1.69 -5.08
CA MET A 17 4.34 0.73 -5.66
C MET A 17 5.01 -0.63 -5.71
N THR A 18 4.50 -1.58 -4.93
CA THR A 18 5.00 -2.95 -4.82
C THR A 18 3.85 -3.92 -5.00
N ASP A 19 4.16 -5.21 -5.16
CA ASP A 19 3.15 -6.27 -5.18
C ASP A 19 2.38 -6.31 -3.85
N ALA A 20 1.11 -6.74 -3.92
CA ALA A 20 0.24 -6.93 -2.77
C ALA A 20 0.47 -8.31 -2.11
N ASP A 21 1.75 -8.62 -1.85
CA ASP A 21 2.18 -9.85 -1.20
C ASP A 21 3.14 -9.56 -0.03
N THR A 22 3.61 -10.62 0.62
CA THR A 22 4.50 -10.51 1.78
C THR A 22 5.86 -9.90 1.45
N ASP A 23 6.36 -10.14 0.24
CA ASP A 23 7.66 -9.62 -0.21
C ASP A 23 7.55 -8.13 -0.57
N GLY A 24 6.45 -7.71 -1.17
CA GLY A 24 6.10 -6.31 -1.40
C GLY A 24 5.99 -5.54 -0.08
N ALA A 25 5.30 -6.09 0.92
CA ALA A 25 5.25 -5.51 2.26
C ALA A 25 6.65 -5.35 2.88
N HIS A 26 7.54 -6.34 2.69
CA HIS A 26 8.91 -6.25 3.17
C HIS A 26 9.72 -5.15 2.43
N ILE A 27 9.59 -5.03 1.11
CA ILE A 27 10.21 -3.97 0.32
C ILE A 27 9.73 -2.59 0.77
N GLN A 28 8.43 -2.42 1.03
CA GLN A 28 7.88 -1.17 1.56
C GLN A 28 8.57 -0.78 2.87
N VAL A 29 8.70 -1.71 3.83
CA VAL A 29 9.35 -1.43 5.11
C VAL A 29 10.83 -1.05 4.93
N LEU A 30 11.55 -1.69 4.02
CA LEU A 30 12.94 -1.35 3.69
C LEU A 30 13.06 0.08 3.13
N LEU A 31 12.22 0.43 2.15
CA LEU A 31 12.21 1.76 1.54
C LEU A 31 11.78 2.85 2.54
N LEU A 32 10.74 2.59 3.33
CA LEU A 32 10.30 3.51 4.37
C LEU A 32 11.38 3.73 5.43
N THR A 33 12.12 2.69 5.79
CA THR A 33 13.26 2.81 6.70
C THR A 33 14.37 3.65 6.09
N PHE A 34 14.68 3.47 4.80
CA PHE A 34 15.63 4.31 4.09
C PHE A 34 15.19 5.78 4.08
N PHE A 35 13.95 6.07 3.69
CA PHE A 35 13.41 7.43 3.70
C PHE A 35 13.43 8.02 5.10
N TYR A 36 13.05 7.27 6.12
CA TYR A 36 13.05 7.75 7.50
C TYR A 36 14.46 8.06 8.03
N ARG A 37 15.47 7.25 7.67
CA ARG A 37 16.86 7.42 8.15
C ARG A 37 17.64 8.52 7.41
N TYR A 38 17.48 8.61 6.10
CA TYR A 38 18.33 9.46 5.25
C TYR A 38 17.60 10.65 4.63
N MET A 39 16.28 10.54 4.45
CA MET A 39 15.48 11.54 3.75
C MET A 39 14.22 11.91 4.56
N LYS A 40 14.35 11.93 5.89
CA LYS A 40 13.25 12.17 6.82
C LYS A 40 12.38 13.39 6.46
N PRO A 41 12.96 14.51 5.99
CA PRO A 41 12.15 15.66 5.60
C PRO A 41 11.15 15.37 4.48
N LEU A 42 11.42 14.42 3.56
CA LEU A 42 10.44 14.05 2.53
C LEU A 42 9.17 13.44 3.13
N ILE A 43 9.31 12.67 4.21
CA ILE A 43 8.17 12.11 4.94
C ILE A 43 7.46 13.22 5.73
N GLU A 44 8.20 14.10 6.40
CA GLU A 44 7.63 15.20 7.21
C GLU A 44 6.83 16.21 6.36
N HIS A 45 7.28 16.47 5.13
CA HIS A 45 6.53 17.30 4.16
C HIS A 45 5.47 16.50 3.38
N GLY A 46 5.26 15.22 3.73
CA GLY A 46 4.24 14.35 3.15
C GLY A 46 4.42 14.11 1.65
N LYS A 47 5.65 13.99 1.17
CA LYS A 47 5.98 13.74 -0.24
C LYS A 47 6.06 12.25 -0.57
N VAL A 48 6.02 11.37 0.44
CA VAL A 48 6.11 9.90 0.29
C VAL A 48 4.73 9.26 0.40
N PHE A 49 4.40 8.42 -0.58
CA PHE A 49 3.12 7.74 -0.72
C PHE A 49 3.34 6.25 -0.98
N ILE A 50 2.33 5.45 -0.68
CA ILE A 50 2.25 4.03 -1.02
C ILE A 50 1.04 3.86 -1.94
N ALA A 51 1.25 3.29 -3.12
CA ALA A 51 0.16 2.91 -4.01
C ALA A 51 -0.42 1.57 -3.59
N LEU A 52 -1.74 1.46 -3.67
CA LEU A 52 -2.46 0.23 -3.36
C LEU A 52 -3.02 -0.37 -4.66
N PRO A 53 -2.40 -1.43 -5.19
CA PRO A 53 -3.01 -2.19 -6.28
C PRO A 53 -4.26 -2.93 -5.81
N PRO A 54 -5.23 -3.16 -6.71
CA PRO A 54 -6.42 -3.94 -6.39
C PRO A 54 -6.05 -5.41 -6.17
N LEU A 55 -6.75 -6.06 -5.25
CA LEU A 55 -6.58 -7.48 -4.97
C LEU A 55 -7.41 -8.34 -5.94
N TYR A 56 -8.54 -7.81 -6.39
CA TYR A 56 -9.50 -8.54 -7.21
C TYR A 56 -9.93 -7.74 -8.44
N LYS A 57 -10.16 -8.47 -9.52
CA LYS A 57 -10.88 -8.02 -10.70
C LYS A 57 -12.09 -8.91 -10.90
N VAL A 58 -13.25 -8.29 -11.01
CA VAL A 58 -14.51 -8.95 -11.33
C VAL A 58 -14.91 -8.54 -12.74
N SER A 59 -15.08 -9.51 -13.64
CA SER A 59 -15.57 -9.26 -15.00
C SER A 59 -16.88 -9.97 -15.29
N LYS A 60 -17.75 -9.34 -16.08
CA LYS A 60 -19.03 -9.93 -16.51
C LYS A 60 -19.30 -9.65 -17.98
N GLY A 61 -19.70 -10.69 -18.71
CA GLY A 61 -20.00 -10.62 -20.14
C GLY A 61 -18.76 -10.88 -20.99
N SER A 62 -18.84 -10.50 -22.28
CA SER A 62 -17.72 -10.64 -23.22
C SER A 62 -17.77 -9.58 -24.32
N GLY A 63 -16.60 -9.24 -24.86
CA GLY A 63 -16.46 -8.26 -25.93
C GLY A 63 -16.82 -6.84 -25.49
N LYS A 64 -17.51 -6.08 -26.36
CA LYS A 64 -17.79 -4.65 -26.14
C LYS A 64 -18.76 -4.33 -24.98
N LYS A 65 -19.40 -5.34 -24.38
CA LYS A 65 -20.32 -5.20 -23.24
C LYS A 65 -19.73 -5.78 -21.95
N GLU A 66 -18.43 -6.08 -21.94
CA GLU A 66 -17.75 -6.53 -20.74
C GLU A 66 -17.76 -5.41 -19.69
N ILE A 67 -18.25 -5.74 -18.50
CA ILE A 67 -18.15 -4.88 -17.32
C ILE A 67 -16.97 -5.37 -16.51
N ILE A 68 -16.07 -4.46 -16.15
CA ILE A 68 -14.90 -4.72 -15.32
C ILE A 68 -15.00 -3.83 -14.08
N GLU A 69 -14.90 -4.44 -12.91
CA GLU A 69 -14.85 -3.75 -11.62
C GLU A 69 -13.66 -4.30 -10.83
N TYR A 70 -13.04 -3.45 -10.01
CA TYR A 70 -11.90 -3.79 -9.19
C TYR A 70 -12.27 -3.65 -7.70
N ALA A 71 -11.63 -4.45 -6.85
CA ALA A 71 -11.78 -4.37 -5.40
C ALA A 71 -10.42 -4.47 -4.70
N TRP A 72 -10.26 -3.71 -3.61
CA TRP A 72 -9.02 -3.61 -2.84
C TRP A 72 -9.09 -4.37 -1.52
N SER A 73 -10.26 -4.82 -1.09
CA SER A 73 -10.46 -5.68 0.09
C SER A 73 -11.46 -6.80 -0.18
N ASP A 74 -11.53 -7.78 0.72
CA ASP A 74 -12.52 -8.86 0.65
C ASP A 74 -13.94 -8.32 0.84
N GLU A 75 -14.12 -7.31 1.69
CA GLU A 75 -15.40 -6.63 1.90
C GLU A 75 -15.87 -5.90 0.63
N GLU A 76 -14.97 -5.15 -0.01
CA GLU A 76 -15.26 -4.48 -1.27
C GLU A 76 -15.57 -5.47 -2.39
N MET A 77 -14.86 -6.62 -2.40
CA MET A 77 -15.14 -7.68 -3.37
C MET A 77 -16.60 -8.13 -3.22
N ASP A 78 -17.06 -8.44 -2.02
CA ASP A 78 -18.45 -8.88 -1.79
C ASP A 78 -19.48 -7.86 -2.27
N ASP A 79 -19.21 -6.56 -2.10
CA ASP A 79 -20.09 -5.50 -2.60
C ASP A 79 -20.07 -5.38 -4.12
N VAL A 80 -18.90 -5.52 -4.74
CA VAL A 80 -18.78 -5.60 -6.21
C VAL A 80 -19.54 -6.82 -6.74
N LEU A 81 -19.48 -7.97 -6.07
CA LEU A 81 -20.22 -9.18 -6.48
C LEU A 81 -21.73 -8.98 -6.43
N LYS A 82 -22.24 -8.28 -5.39
CA LYS A 82 -23.67 -7.91 -5.29
C LYS A 82 -24.09 -6.97 -6.43
N LYS A 83 -23.25 -5.98 -6.78
CA LYS A 83 -23.50 -5.00 -7.86
C LYS A 83 -23.51 -5.67 -9.24
N VAL A 84 -22.54 -6.55 -9.50
CA VAL A 84 -22.37 -7.22 -10.79
C VAL A 84 -23.43 -8.32 -11.01
N GLY A 85 -23.88 -8.98 -9.94
CA GLY A 85 -24.87 -10.06 -9.99
C GLY A 85 -24.32 -11.34 -10.64
N LYS A 86 -25.16 -12.34 -10.91
CA LYS A 86 -24.69 -13.68 -11.35
C LYS A 86 -23.97 -13.67 -12.72
N GLY A 87 -23.07 -14.64 -12.91
CA GLY A 87 -22.36 -14.88 -14.17
C GLY A 87 -21.07 -14.08 -14.35
N TYR A 88 -20.43 -13.68 -13.23
CA TYR A 88 -19.12 -13.04 -13.24
C TYR A 88 -17.98 -14.07 -13.25
N THR A 89 -16.80 -13.60 -13.63
CA THR A 89 -15.51 -14.26 -13.41
C THR A 89 -14.70 -13.41 -12.44
N ILE A 90 -14.08 -14.04 -11.44
CA ILE A 90 -13.17 -13.36 -10.51
C ILE A 90 -11.74 -13.75 -10.86
N GLN A 91 -10.87 -12.74 -10.93
CA GLN A 91 -9.43 -12.89 -10.99
C GLN A 91 -8.83 -12.24 -9.74
N ARG A 92 -8.08 -13.01 -8.94
CA ARG A 92 -7.29 -12.49 -7.83
C ARG A 92 -5.88 -12.18 -8.34
N TYR A 93 -5.40 -10.97 -8.09
CA TYR A 93 -4.04 -10.58 -8.42
C TYR A 93 -3.10 -11.00 -7.29
N LYS A 94 -2.02 -11.70 -7.64
CA LYS A 94 -0.96 -12.04 -6.69
C LYS A 94 0.21 -11.06 -6.72
N GLY A 95 0.33 -10.29 -7.79
CA GLY A 95 1.37 -9.29 -7.98
C GLY A 95 1.10 -8.43 -9.21
N LEU A 96 1.85 -7.34 -9.34
CA LEU A 96 1.68 -6.34 -10.40
C LEU A 96 1.97 -6.94 -11.80
N GLY A 97 2.81 -7.98 -11.88
CA GLY A 97 3.15 -8.66 -13.14
C GLY A 97 1.98 -9.41 -13.79
N GLU A 98 0.88 -9.64 -13.07
CA GLU A 98 -0.35 -10.24 -13.60
C GLU A 98 -1.29 -9.19 -14.23
N MET A 99 -0.95 -7.90 -14.13
CA MET A 99 -1.72 -6.79 -14.66
C MET A 99 -1.15 -6.30 -15.98
N ASN A 100 -2.02 -6.02 -16.94
CA ASN A 100 -1.63 -5.34 -18.18
C ASN A 100 -1.45 -3.84 -17.93
N ALA A 101 -0.74 -3.15 -18.83
CA ALA A 101 -0.45 -1.72 -18.72
C ALA A 101 -1.71 -0.85 -18.52
N ASP A 102 -2.79 -1.13 -19.25
CA ASP A 102 -4.05 -0.38 -19.12
C ASP A 102 -4.68 -0.57 -17.74
N GLN A 103 -4.60 -1.79 -17.18
CA GLN A 103 -5.12 -2.10 -15.85
C GLN A 103 -4.32 -1.39 -14.76
N LEU A 104 -2.99 -1.39 -14.87
CA LEU A 104 -2.13 -0.63 -13.96
C LEU A 104 -2.43 0.87 -14.03
N TRP A 105 -2.60 1.40 -15.25
CA TRP A 105 -2.95 2.80 -15.42
C TRP A 105 -4.25 3.15 -14.72
N GLU A 106 -5.33 2.42 -15.02
CA GLU A 106 -6.67 2.69 -14.50
C GLU A 106 -6.79 2.54 -12.98
N THR A 107 -5.99 1.67 -12.37
CA THR A 107 -6.17 1.29 -10.96
C THR A 107 -5.17 1.93 -10.01
N THR A 108 -3.91 2.13 -10.44
CA THR A 108 -2.84 2.57 -9.53
C THR A 108 -2.07 3.80 -9.98
N MET A 109 -2.07 4.13 -11.27
CA MET A 109 -1.25 5.24 -11.78
C MET A 109 -2.04 6.50 -12.12
N ASN A 110 -3.27 6.37 -12.63
CA ASN A 110 -4.11 7.49 -13.03
C ASN A 110 -4.49 8.35 -11.82
N PRO A 111 -4.10 9.65 -11.77
CA PRO A 111 -4.41 10.53 -10.64
C PRO A 111 -5.89 10.63 -10.29
N GLU A 112 -6.79 10.47 -11.27
CA GLU A 112 -8.24 10.60 -11.05
C GLU A 112 -8.87 9.37 -10.38
N SER A 113 -8.26 8.19 -10.50
CA SER A 113 -8.84 6.92 -10.03
C SER A 113 -7.97 6.15 -9.04
N ARG A 114 -6.68 6.49 -8.92
CA ARG A 114 -5.76 5.79 -8.03
C ARG A 114 -6.04 6.11 -6.56
N THR A 115 -5.80 5.11 -5.71
CA THR A 115 -5.81 5.27 -4.25
C THR A 115 -4.38 5.28 -3.73
N LEU A 116 -4.00 6.37 -3.04
CA LEU A 116 -2.68 6.52 -2.41
C LEU A 116 -2.80 6.66 -0.89
N VAL A 117 -1.94 5.95 -0.18
CA VAL A 117 -1.73 6.14 1.26
C VAL A 117 -0.57 7.10 1.46
N ARG A 118 -0.84 8.23 2.10
CA ARG A 118 0.20 9.22 2.42
C ARG A 118 0.90 8.85 3.72
N VAL A 119 2.22 8.72 3.66
CA VAL A 119 3.03 8.37 4.84
C VAL A 119 3.21 9.59 5.72
N LYS A 120 2.89 9.45 7.02
CA LYS A 120 3.05 10.49 8.05
C LYS A 120 3.81 9.96 9.26
N ILE A 121 4.43 10.87 9.99
CA ILE A 121 5.10 10.59 11.27
C ILE A 121 4.31 11.30 12.37
N ASP A 122 3.53 10.54 13.14
CA ASP A 122 2.75 11.11 14.25
C ASP A 122 3.62 11.27 15.51
N ASP A 123 4.30 10.19 15.92
CA ASP A 123 5.19 10.17 17.08
C ASP A 123 6.58 9.68 16.65
N ALA A 124 7.51 10.62 16.49
CA ALA A 124 8.88 10.34 16.10
C ALA A 124 9.60 9.40 17.08
N ALA A 125 9.34 9.50 18.39
CA ALA A 125 9.97 8.63 19.38
C ALA A 125 9.45 7.19 19.27
N ARG A 126 8.15 7.00 19.00
CA ARG A 126 7.56 5.67 18.74
C ARG A 126 8.08 5.08 17.43
N VAL A 127 8.17 5.88 16.36
CA VAL A 127 8.71 5.43 15.07
C VAL A 127 10.17 5.02 15.22
N GLU A 128 11.01 5.81 15.88
CA GLU A 128 12.43 5.48 16.10
C GLU A 128 12.61 4.13 16.82
N ARG A 129 11.82 3.88 17.87
CA ARG A 129 11.82 2.60 18.59
C ARG A 129 11.41 1.44 17.69
N ARG A 130 10.37 1.62 16.87
CA ARG A 130 9.89 0.59 15.93
C ARG A 130 10.92 0.28 14.85
N VAL A 131 11.45 1.31 14.18
CA VAL A 131 12.48 1.16 13.14
C VAL A 131 13.73 0.48 13.71
N THR A 132 14.19 0.87 14.89
CA THR A 132 15.37 0.27 15.52
C THR A 132 15.14 -1.19 15.95
N THR A 133 13.94 -1.51 16.46
CA THR A 133 13.61 -2.89 16.88
C THR A 133 13.48 -3.83 15.68
N LEU A 134 12.79 -3.38 14.63
CA LEU A 134 12.49 -4.22 13.47
C LEU A 134 13.66 -4.29 12.47
N MET A 135 14.36 -3.17 12.24
CA MET A 135 15.36 -3.05 11.17
C MET A 135 16.79 -2.90 11.68
N GLY A 136 17.02 -2.93 12.99
CA GLY A 136 18.37 -2.87 13.56
C GLY A 136 19.10 -4.22 13.53
N ASP A 137 20.41 -4.18 13.80
CA ASP A 137 21.30 -5.35 13.71
C ASP A 137 21.05 -6.41 14.79
N LYS A 138 20.45 -6.02 15.91
CA LYS A 138 20.19 -6.93 17.03
C LYS A 138 18.98 -7.81 16.73
N VAL A 139 19.21 -9.12 16.67
CA VAL A 139 18.17 -10.12 16.41
C VAL A 139 17.21 -10.32 17.60
N GLU A 140 17.75 -10.29 18.83
CA GLU A 140 16.98 -10.62 20.04
C GLU A 140 15.74 -9.73 20.26
N PRO A 141 15.83 -8.38 20.17
CA PRO A 141 14.66 -7.51 20.31
C PRO A 141 13.60 -7.74 19.24
N ARG A 142 14.04 -8.01 18.00
CA ARG A 142 13.15 -8.31 16.88
C ARG A 142 12.35 -9.59 17.13
N ARG A 143 13.02 -10.65 17.59
CA ARG A 143 12.36 -11.93 17.92
C ARG A 143 11.28 -11.75 18.99
N LYS A 144 11.62 -11.10 20.11
CA LYS A 144 10.65 -10.83 21.20
C LYS A 144 9.47 -9.99 20.73
N TRP A 145 9.70 -9.05 19.82
CA TRP A 145 8.63 -8.25 19.23
C TRP A 145 7.70 -9.13 18.39
N ILE A 146 8.24 -10.00 17.54
CA ILE A 146 7.46 -10.92 16.71
C ILE A 146 6.63 -11.85 17.60
N GLU A 147 7.25 -12.52 18.58
CA GLU A 147 6.55 -13.43 19.50
C GLU A 147 5.41 -12.77 20.27
N LYS A 148 5.53 -11.48 20.56
CA LYS A 148 4.53 -10.72 21.32
C LYS A 148 3.36 -10.20 20.45
N ASN A 149 3.61 -9.86 19.18
CA ASN A 149 2.67 -9.10 18.37
C ASN A 149 2.11 -9.87 17.16
N VAL A 150 2.80 -10.91 16.69
CA VAL A 150 2.34 -11.69 15.54
C VAL A 150 1.49 -12.85 16.06
N ALA A 151 0.24 -12.88 15.63
CA ALA A 151 -0.62 -14.04 15.84
C ALA A 151 -0.24 -15.11 14.80
N PHE A 152 0.35 -16.22 15.25
CA PHE A 152 0.68 -17.35 14.39
C PHE A 152 -0.53 -18.26 14.11
N GLY A 153 -1.74 -17.74 14.28
CA GLY A 153 -2.98 -18.45 13.94
C GLY A 153 -3.11 -18.64 12.43
N LEU A 154 -4.02 -19.53 12.01
CA LEU A 154 -4.27 -19.84 10.60
C LEU A 154 -5.13 -18.79 9.87
N ASP A 155 -5.57 -17.74 10.56
CA ASP A 155 -6.53 -16.78 10.05
C ASP A 155 -5.90 -15.37 9.91
N GLU A 156 -6.06 -14.83 8.69
CA GLU A 156 -6.02 -13.42 8.27
C GLU A 156 -4.70 -12.82 7.77
N GLU A 157 -4.60 -12.70 6.43
CA GLU A 157 -3.80 -11.69 5.73
C GLU A 157 -4.42 -10.32 6.00
N SER A 158 -3.97 -9.62 7.04
CA SER A 158 -4.51 -8.29 7.38
C SER A 158 -4.17 -7.28 6.28
N ASN A 159 -5.18 -6.69 5.65
CA ASN A 159 -4.98 -5.67 4.62
C ASN A 159 -4.54 -4.35 5.28
N ILE A 160 -3.62 -3.61 4.67
CA ILE A 160 -3.20 -2.29 5.20
C ILE A 160 -4.37 -1.32 5.30
N LEU A 161 -5.42 -1.49 4.48
CA LEU A 161 -6.64 -0.70 4.52
C LEU A 161 -7.46 -0.87 5.81
N GLU A 162 -7.25 -1.95 6.56
CA GLU A 162 -7.97 -2.23 7.81
C GLU A 162 -7.32 -1.57 9.03
N ASN A 163 -6.18 -0.88 8.87
CA ASN A 163 -5.51 -0.22 9.97
C ASN A 163 -6.14 1.15 10.28
N GLU A 164 -6.71 1.26 11.49
CA GLU A 164 -7.40 2.45 12.04
C GLU A 164 -6.56 3.75 12.02
N ASN A 165 -5.24 3.67 11.80
CA ASN A 165 -4.36 4.83 11.73
C ASN A 165 -4.05 5.29 10.29
N LEU A 166 -4.72 4.76 9.26
CA LEU A 166 -4.55 5.26 7.90
C LEU A 166 -5.32 6.56 7.68
N SER A 167 -4.61 7.58 7.17
CA SER A 167 -5.25 8.70 6.47
C SER A 167 -5.16 8.46 4.96
N LEU A 168 -6.28 8.08 4.33
CA LEU A 168 -6.40 8.10 2.87
C LEU A 168 -6.22 9.56 2.39
N ALA A 169 -5.42 9.75 1.35
CA ALA A 169 -5.25 11.06 0.76
C ALA A 169 -6.30 11.23 -0.36
N GLU A 170 -7.26 12.14 -0.16
CA GLU A 170 -8.06 12.67 -1.27
C GLU A 170 -7.20 13.68 -2.04
N GLU A 171 -7.02 13.49 -3.35
CA GLU A 171 -6.40 14.49 -4.21
C GLU A 171 -7.44 15.60 -4.51
N VAL A 172 -7.05 16.87 -4.30
CA VAL A 172 -7.75 18.06 -4.82
C VAL A 172 -7.06 18.51 -6.10
#